data_AF-S9ZBN9-F1
#
_entry.id   AF-S9ZBN9-F1
#
_cell.length_a   1.000
_cell.length_b   1.000
_cell.length_c   1.000
_cell.angle_alpha   90.00
_cell.angle_beta   90.00
_cell.angle_gamma   90.00
#
_symmetry.space_group_name_H-M   'P 1'
#
loop_
_entity.id
_entity.type
_entity.pdbx_description
1 polymer ?
#
loop_
_entity_poly.entity_id
_entity_poly.type
_entity_poly.pdbx_seq_one_letter_code
_entity_poly.pdbx_strand_id
1 'polypeptide(L)'
;MGKRPPAKAVALPRVVISNGTLEALKWLGLVLMTLDHANKYVFAHGLPGAFELGRLAMPIFGFVLAYNLARPGALTSGAYARTMKRLALYGVAATPFFIGLGGLLSGWWPLNIMFTLLVAAGVLYLGSAHETEKIVR
;
A
#
# COMPACT_ATOMS: atom_id res chain seq x y z
N MET A 1 46.50 1.82 -9.74
CA MET A 1 45.10 2.07 -9.38
C MET A 1 44.21 1.03 -10.09
N GLY A 2 43.92 -0.09 -9.43
CA GLY A 2 43.22 -1.23 -10.05
C GLY A 2 41.71 -0.99 -10.17
N LYS A 3 41.14 -1.14 -11.37
CA LYS A 3 39.69 -1.09 -11.58
C LYS A 3 39.04 -2.26 -10.85
N ARG A 4 38.10 -1.99 -9.93
CA ARG A 4 37.24 -3.03 -9.35
C ARG A 4 36.46 -3.71 -10.48
N PRO A 5 36.44 -5.06 -10.56
CA PRO A 5 35.58 -5.74 -11.51
C PRO A 5 34.11 -5.40 -11.22
N PRO A 6 33.25 -5.26 -12.24
CA PRO A 6 31.83 -5.02 -12.02
C PRO A 6 31.26 -6.19 -11.22
N ALA A 7 30.59 -5.88 -10.11
CA ALA A 7 29.91 -6.88 -9.31
C ALA A 7 28.92 -7.63 -10.23
N LYS A 8 29.06 -8.95 -10.34
CA LYS A 8 28.09 -9.78 -11.07
C LYS A 8 26.73 -9.60 -10.39
N ALA A 9 25.79 -8.94 -11.06
CA ALA A 9 24.43 -8.83 -10.59
C ALA A 9 23.84 -10.25 -10.50
N VAL A 10 23.53 -10.69 -9.28
CA VAL A 10 22.79 -11.94 -9.07
C VAL A 10 21.37 -11.69 -9.58
N ALA A 11 21.03 -12.27 -10.73
CA ALA A 11 19.68 -12.21 -11.26
C ALA A 11 18.76 -13.06 -10.38
N LEU A 12 17.98 -12.41 -9.52
CA LEU A 12 16.99 -13.10 -8.69
C LEU A 12 15.82 -13.61 -9.55
N PRO A 13 15.23 -14.77 -9.22
CA PRO A 13 14.06 -15.27 -9.93
C PRO A 13 12.91 -14.26 -9.86
N ARG A 14 12.23 -14.03 -10.99
CA ARG A 14 11.08 -13.14 -11.04
C ARG A 14 9.91 -13.75 -10.27
N VAL A 15 9.47 -13.08 -9.21
CA VAL A 15 8.27 -13.47 -8.46
C VAL A 15 7.04 -13.11 -9.29
N VAL A 16 6.35 -14.12 -9.84
CA VAL A 16 5.11 -13.96 -10.62
C VAL A 16 3.92 -14.38 -9.77
N ILE A 17 3.06 -13.43 -9.45
CA ILE A 17 1.84 -13.62 -8.66
C ILE A 17 0.65 -13.30 -9.56
N SER A 18 -0.32 -14.22 -9.58
CA SER A 18 -1.52 -14.07 -10.38
C SER A 18 -2.36 -12.86 -9.92
N ASN A 19 -3.14 -12.28 -10.85
CA ASN A 19 -4.08 -11.21 -10.51
C ASN A 19 -5.11 -11.66 -9.47
N GLY A 20 -5.60 -12.90 -9.58
CA GLY A 20 -6.57 -13.46 -8.64
C GLY A 20 -6.03 -13.55 -7.21
N THR A 21 -4.76 -13.93 -7.05
CA THR A 21 -4.11 -13.98 -5.72
C THR A 21 -3.98 -12.58 -5.11
N LEU A 22 -3.58 -11.58 -5.89
CA LEU A 22 -3.50 -10.20 -5.40
C LEU A 22 -4.89 -9.64 -5.05
N GLU A 23 -5.90 -9.99 -5.83
CA GLU A 23 -7.29 -9.63 -5.54
C GLU A 23 -7.74 -10.25 -4.22
N ALA A 24 -7.53 -11.56 -4.04
CA ALA A 24 -7.84 -12.27 -2.81
C ALA A 24 -7.10 -11.67 -1.60
N LEU A 25 -5.84 -11.27 -1.75
CA LEU A 25 -5.09 -10.58 -0.71
C LEU A 25 -5.71 -9.23 -0.34
N LYS A 26 -6.17 -8.42 -1.31
CA LYS A 26 -6.89 -7.17 -0.99
C LYS A 26 -8.15 -7.44 -0.21
N TRP A 27 -8.95 -8.43 -0.62
CA TRP A 27 -10.17 -8.80 0.08
C TRP A 27 -9.89 -9.31 1.49
N LEU A 28 -8.85 -10.13 1.66
CA LEU A 28 -8.40 -10.57 2.97
C LEU A 28 -8.01 -9.37 3.86
N GLY A 29 -7.17 -8.47 3.35
CA GLY A 29 -6.79 -7.25 4.08
C GLY A 29 -7.99 -6.39 4.47
N LEU A 30 -8.99 -6.27 3.58
CA LEU A 30 -10.22 -5.51 3.83
C LEU A 30 -11.06 -6.16 4.93
N VAL A 31 -11.24 -7.49 4.90
CA VAL A 31 -11.97 -8.23 5.93
C VAL A 31 -11.29 -8.10 7.28
N LEU A 32 -9.96 -8.27 7.34
CA LEU A 32 -9.19 -8.15 8.58
C LEU A 32 -9.27 -6.74 9.18
N MET A 33 -9.14 -5.71 8.34
CA MET A 33 -9.29 -4.32 8.77
C MET A 33 -10.69 -4.04 9.29
N THR A 34 -11.71 -4.55 8.60
CA THR A 34 -13.12 -4.37 8.99
C THR A 34 -13.42 -5.07 10.31
N LEU A 35 -12.90 -6.29 10.51
CA LEU A 35 -13.05 -7.05 11.74
C LEU A 35 -12.45 -6.31 12.94
N ASP A 36 -11.25 -5.74 12.80
CA ASP A 36 -10.62 -4.93 13.83
C ASP A 36 -11.46 -3.68 14.19
N HIS A 37 -11.97 -2.97 13.19
CA HIS A 37 -12.81 -1.80 13.40
C HIS A 37 -14.15 -2.18 14.04
N ALA A 38 -14.77 -3.28 13.60
CA ALA A 38 -15.98 -3.82 14.21
C ALA A 38 -15.72 -4.22 15.67
N ASN A 39 -14.58 -4.86 15.96
CA ASN A 39 -14.21 -5.20 17.34
C ASN A 39 -14.12 -3.95 18.21
N LYS A 40 -13.49 -2.88 17.72
CA LYS A 40 -13.37 -1.62 18.44
C LYS A 40 -14.70 -0.90 18.64
N TYR A 41 -15.49 -0.72 17.57
CA TYR A 41 -16.66 0.17 17.59
C TYR A 41 -17.99 -0.51 17.89
N VAL A 42 -18.13 -1.80 17.60
CA VAL A 42 -19.38 -2.56 17.80
C VAL A 42 -19.28 -3.48 19.01
N PHE A 43 -18.16 -4.20 19.14
CA PHE A 43 -17.97 -5.20 20.20
C PHE A 43 -17.20 -4.68 21.42
N ALA A 44 -16.83 -3.39 21.46
CA ALA A 44 -16.11 -2.77 22.57
C ALA A 44 -14.87 -3.58 23.04
N HIS A 45 -14.08 -4.06 22.07
CA HIS A 45 -12.91 -4.93 22.26
C HIS A 45 -13.19 -6.36 22.76
N GLY A 46 -14.42 -6.85 22.64
CA GLY A 46 -14.85 -8.18 23.12
C GLY A 46 -14.35 -9.38 22.30
N LEU A 47 -13.78 -9.19 21.11
CA LEU A 47 -13.24 -10.27 20.28
C LEU A 47 -11.72 -10.41 20.48
N PRO A 48 -11.24 -11.46 21.18
CA PRO A 48 -9.81 -11.68 21.36
C PRO A 48 -9.13 -11.95 20.02
N GLY A 49 -7.92 -11.39 19.82
CA GLY A 49 -7.12 -11.57 18.60
C GLY A 49 -7.55 -10.74 17.39
N ALA A 50 -8.75 -10.14 17.36
CA ALA A 50 -9.22 -9.34 16.22
C ALA A 50 -8.32 -8.13 15.93
N PHE A 51 -7.79 -7.48 16.98
CA PHE A 51 -6.82 -6.38 16.83
C PHE A 51 -5.51 -6.84 16.20
N GLU A 52 -4.98 -7.98 16.63
CA GLU A 52 -3.72 -8.53 16.12
C GLU A 52 -3.86 -8.92 14.64
N LEU A 53 -4.98 -9.53 14.29
CA LEU A 53 -5.35 -9.84 12.91
C LEU A 53 -5.51 -8.57 12.06
N GLY A 54 -6.11 -7.51 12.61
CA GLY A 54 -6.23 -6.20 11.97
C GLY A 54 -4.89 -5.60 11.55
N ARG A 55 -3.83 -5.80 12.35
CA ARG A 55 -2.48 -5.29 12.04
C ARG A 55 -1.90 -5.87 10.75
N LEU A 56 -2.40 -7.01 10.26
CA LEU A 56 -1.98 -7.58 8.99
C LEU A 56 -2.52 -6.81 7.78
N ALA A 57 -3.57 -6.01 7.93
CA ALA A 57 -4.15 -5.27 6.80
C ALA A 57 -3.14 -4.33 6.14
N MET A 58 -2.39 -3.55 6.93
CA MET A 58 -1.39 -2.60 6.42
C MET A 58 -0.30 -3.27 5.57
N PRO A 59 0.44 -4.29 6.04
CA PRO A 59 1.45 -4.96 5.24
C PRO A 59 0.86 -5.68 4.02
N ILE A 60 -0.35 -6.23 4.10
CA ILE A 60 -1.02 -6.85 2.95
C ILE A 60 -1.30 -5.81 1.86
N PHE A 61 -1.92 -4.67 2.19
CA PHE A 61 -2.20 -3.62 1.22
C PHE A 61 -0.91 -2.99 0.66
N GLY A 62 0.09 -2.78 1.51
CA GLY A 62 1.41 -2.30 1.10
C GLY A 62 2.06 -3.24 0.09
N PHE A 63 2.04 -4.54 0.36
CA PHE A 63 2.55 -5.56 -0.56
C PHE A 63 1.83 -5.54 -1.90
N VAL A 64 0.48 -5.57 -1.90
CA VAL A 64 -0.29 -5.55 -3.15
C VAL A 64 -0.04 -4.28 -3.96
N LEU A 65 0.05 -3.13 -3.31
CA LEU A 65 0.37 -1.86 -3.95
C LEU A 65 1.74 -1.91 -4.61
N ALA A 66 2.78 -2.24 -3.83
CA ALA A 66 4.15 -2.30 -4.31
C ALA A 66 4.30 -3.30 -5.46
N TYR A 67 3.69 -4.49 -5.33
CA TYR A 67 3.74 -5.52 -6.36
C TYR A 67 3.11 -5.05 -7.67
N ASN A 68 1.95 -4.38 -7.61
CA ASN A 68 1.29 -3.87 -8.82
C ASN A 68 2.08 -2.74 -9.50
N LEU A 69 2.68 -1.83 -8.72
CA LEU A 69 3.48 -0.73 -9.25
C LEU A 69 4.86 -1.19 -9.75
N ALA A 70 5.41 -2.28 -9.22
CA ALA A 70 6.66 -2.88 -9.69
C ALA A 70 6.49 -3.69 -11.00
N ARG A 71 5.28 -3.79 -11.56
CA ARG A 71 5.05 -4.53 -12.80
C ARG A 71 5.73 -3.82 -13.99
N PRO A 72 6.28 -4.57 -14.96
CA PRO A 72 6.84 -3.99 -16.17
C PRO A 72 5.84 -3.07 -16.87
N GLY A 73 6.27 -1.87 -17.24
CA GLY A 73 5.41 -0.87 -17.91
C GLY A 73 4.39 -0.16 -16.99
N ALA A 74 4.45 -0.32 -15.67
CA ALA A 74 3.55 0.39 -14.75
C ALA A 74 3.67 1.93 -14.89
N LEU A 75 4.90 2.43 -15.10
CA LEU A 75 5.15 3.86 -15.30
C LEU A 75 4.54 4.36 -16.63
N THR A 76 4.89 3.72 -17.75
CA THR A 76 4.45 4.12 -19.09
C THR A 76 2.95 3.94 -19.31
N SER A 77 2.32 2.97 -18.65
CA SER A 77 0.87 2.75 -18.72
C SER A 77 0.05 3.72 -17.86
N GLY A 78 0.69 4.64 -17.11
CA GLY A 78 0.01 5.59 -16.22
C GLY A 78 -0.60 4.94 -14.95
N ALA A 79 -0.14 3.75 -14.56
CA ALA A 79 -0.68 3.03 -13.42
C ALA A 79 -0.46 3.76 -12.10
N TYR A 80 0.68 4.44 -11.94
CA TYR A 80 0.99 5.28 -10.77
C TYR A 80 -0.04 6.40 -10.61
N ALA A 81 -0.29 7.19 -11.66
CA ALA A 81 -1.22 8.31 -11.61
C ALA A 81 -2.65 7.86 -11.29
N ARG A 82 -3.14 6.78 -11.94
CA ARG A 82 -4.47 6.22 -11.63
C ARG A 82 -4.57 5.74 -10.18
N THR A 83 -3.52 5.07 -9.69
CA THR A 83 -3.49 4.55 -8.31
C THR A 83 -3.48 5.69 -7.30
N MET A 84 -2.59 6.69 -7.47
CA MET A 84 -2.53 7.86 -6.60
C MET A 84 -3.86 8.63 -6.59
N LYS A 85 -4.49 8.84 -7.75
CA LYS A 85 -5.80 9.51 -7.84
C LYS A 85 -6.89 8.75 -7.07
N ARG A 86 -6.94 7.42 -7.20
CA ARG A 86 -7.90 6.58 -6.48
C ARG A 86 -7.64 6.63 -4.96
N LEU A 87 -6.39 6.53 -4.54
CA LEU A 87 -6.01 6.61 -3.12
C LEU A 87 -6.40 7.97 -2.51
N ALA A 88 -6.16 9.07 -3.22
CA ALA A 88 -6.57 10.40 -2.77
C ALA A 88 -8.10 10.51 -2.68
N LEU A 89 -8.82 10.06 -3.72
CA LEU A 89 -10.29 10.14 -3.75
C LEU A 89 -10.94 9.32 -2.64
N TYR A 90 -10.57 8.05 -2.51
CA TYR A 90 -11.13 7.18 -1.47
C TYR A 90 -10.61 7.53 -0.08
N GLY A 91 -9.38 8.05 0.02
CA GLY A 91 -8.85 8.61 1.27
C GLY A 91 -9.72 9.76 1.77
N VAL A 92 -10.03 10.75 0.91
CA VAL A 92 -10.93 11.86 1.27
C VAL A 92 -12.34 11.35 1.59
N ALA A 93 -12.89 10.45 0.78
CA ALA A 93 -14.23 9.91 1.00
C ALA A 93 -14.36 9.13 2.31
N ALA A 94 -13.29 8.46 2.76
CA ALA A 94 -13.27 7.72 4.01
C ALA A 94 -13.08 8.61 5.24
N THR A 95 -12.52 9.83 5.08
CA THR A 95 -12.20 10.73 6.19
C THR A 95 -13.40 11.08 7.09
N PRO A 96 -14.60 11.41 6.58
CA PRO A 96 -15.76 11.67 7.43
C PRO A 96 -16.12 10.50 8.35
N PHE A 97 -16.06 9.26 7.83
CA PHE A 97 -16.32 8.06 8.62
C PHE A 97 -15.24 7.83 9.66
N PHE A 98 -13.97 8.03 9.28
CA PHE A 98 -12.84 7.93 10.21
C PHE A 98 -12.96 8.96 11.35
N ILE A 99 -13.37 10.19 11.05
CA ILE A 99 -13.57 11.24 12.06
C ILE A 99 -14.77 10.91 12.95
N GLY A 100 -15.90 10.51 12.36
CA GLY A 100 -17.15 10.24 13.08
C GLY A 100 -17.07 9.01 13.98
N LEU A 101 -16.38 7.95 13.55
CA LEU A 101 -16.18 6.74 14.34
C LEU A 101 -14.96 6.84 15.26
N GLY A 102 -13.93 7.56 14.84
CA GLY A 102 -12.58 7.51 15.43
C GLY A 102 -12.38 8.25 16.74
N GLY A 103 -13.37 8.99 17.26
CA GLY A 103 -13.22 9.74 18.51
C GLY A 103 -11.99 10.63 18.45
N LEU A 104 -12.03 11.67 17.61
CA LEU A 104 -10.92 12.58 17.30
C LEU A 104 -10.34 13.38 18.49
N LEU A 105 -10.71 13.04 19.72
CA LEU A 105 -10.26 13.70 20.94
C LEU A 105 -8.91 13.20 21.48
N SER A 106 -8.30 12.17 20.88
CA SER A 106 -7.02 11.60 21.36
C SER A 106 -5.87 11.58 20.33
N GLY A 107 -6.06 12.00 19.08
CA GLY A 107 -5.05 11.86 18.01
C GLY A 107 -4.80 13.14 17.23
N TRP A 108 -3.51 13.50 17.05
CA TRP A 108 -3.04 14.75 16.44
C TRP A 108 -3.24 14.84 14.90
N TRP A 109 -3.55 13.73 14.22
CA TRP A 109 -3.63 13.74 12.74
C TRP A 109 -4.66 12.73 12.17
N PRO A 110 -5.75 13.19 11.53
CA PRO A 110 -6.87 12.33 11.13
C PRO A 110 -6.71 11.71 9.73
N LEU A 111 -5.48 11.40 9.30
CA LEU A 111 -5.28 10.77 8.00
C LEU A 111 -5.41 9.25 8.09
N ASN A 112 -6.27 8.69 7.24
CA ASN A 112 -6.43 7.25 7.10
C ASN A 112 -5.31 6.60 6.28
N ILE A 113 -5.27 5.26 6.30
CA ILE A 113 -4.24 4.44 5.67
C ILE A 113 -4.05 4.71 4.17
N MET A 114 -5.08 5.19 3.45
CA MET A 114 -4.98 5.48 2.02
C MET A 114 -3.99 6.61 1.74
N PHE A 115 -3.87 7.59 2.65
CA PHE A 115 -2.89 8.66 2.52
C PHE A 115 -1.46 8.16 2.73
N THR A 116 -1.25 7.20 3.64
CA THR A 116 0.06 6.54 3.80
C THR A 116 0.44 5.79 2.52
N LEU A 117 -0.51 5.04 1.94
CA LEU A 117 -0.30 4.35 0.67
C LEU A 117 -0.09 5.33 -0.50
N LEU A 118 -0.74 6.49 -0.48
CA LEU A 118 -0.53 7.56 -1.47
C LEU A 118 0.90 8.09 -1.42
N VAL A 119 1.42 8.37 -0.23
CA VAL A 119 2.82 8.79 -0.04
C VAL A 119 3.77 7.70 -0.54
N ALA A 120 3.53 6.44 -0.18
CA ALA A 120 4.35 5.32 -0.65
C ALA A 120 4.34 5.21 -2.19
N ALA A 121 3.16 5.32 -2.82
CA ALA A 121 3.05 5.32 -4.27
C ALA A 121 3.80 6.50 -4.92
N GLY A 122 3.76 7.69 -4.31
CA GLY A 122 4.50 8.87 -4.77
C GLY A 122 6.02 8.69 -4.69
N VAL A 123 6.53 8.12 -3.59
CA VAL A 123 7.96 7.81 -3.46
C VAL A 123 8.40 6.80 -4.51
N LEU A 124 7.63 5.73 -4.72
CA LEU A 124 7.92 4.74 -5.76
C LEU A 124 7.88 5.35 -7.16
N TYR A 125 6.94 6.27 -7.42
CA TYR A 125 6.85 6.98 -8.69
C TYR A 125 8.12 7.77 -8.99
N LEU A 126 8.58 8.59 -8.02
CA LEU A 126 9.79 9.40 -8.16
C LEU A 126 11.02 8.52 -8.42
N GLY A 127 11.15 7.40 -7.69
CA GLY A 127 12.23 6.44 -7.89
C GLY A 127 12.24 5.84 -9.30
N SER A 128 11.08 5.36 -9.77
CA SER A 128 10.95 4.74 -11.09
C SER A 128 11.10 5.72 -12.24
N ALA A 129 10.63 6.97 -12.09
CA ALA A 129 10.80 8.02 -13.07
C ALA A 129 12.28 8.37 -13.25
N HIS A 130 13.00 8.55 -12.15
CA HIS A 130 14.43 8.84 -12.17
C HIS A 130 15.27 7.71 -12.78
N GLU A 131 14.92 6.44 -12.52
CA GLU A 131 15.58 5.30 -13.16
C GLU A 131 15.35 5.26 -14.68
N THR A 132 14.13 5.58 -15.11
CA THR A 132 13.79 5.63 -16.55
C THR A 132 14.55 6.75 -17.26
N GLU A 133 14.68 7.93 -16.66
CA GLU A 133 15.47 9.03 -17.21
C GLU A 133 16.95 8.68 -17.40
N LYS A 134 17.54 7.87 -16.52
CA LYS A 134 18.93 7.41 -16.62
C LYS A 134 19.17 6.42 -17.76
N ILE A 135 18.17 5.64 -18.14
CA ILE A 135 18.28 4.65 -19.23
C ILE A 135 18.18 5.32 -20.61
N VAL A 136 17.46 6.45 -20.69
CA VAL A 136 17.21 7.17 -21.95
C VAL A 136 18.33 8.15 -22.31
N ARG A 137 19.17 8.55 -21.34
CA ARG A 137 20.34 9.43 -21.55
C ARG A 137 21.61 8.63 -21.76
#